data_AF-C2FUR2-F1
#
_entry.id   AF-C2FUR2-F1
#
_cell.length_a   1.000
_cell.length_b   1.000
_cell.length_c   1.000
_cell.angle_alpha   90.00
_cell.angle_beta   90.00
_cell.angle_gamma   90.00
#
_symmetry.space_group_name_H-M   'P 1'
#
loop_
_entity.id
_entity.type
_entity.pdbx_description
1 polymer ?
#
loop_
_entity_poly.entity_id
_entity_poly.type
_entity_poly.pdbx_seq_one_letter_code
_entity_poly.pdbx_strand_id
1 'polypeptide(L)'
;MNYIVKLLSLLGMVLLSMACMKEERDVVRHVEMIVASKYTTCEPSYGVKVPDCLIVTEAKNNNNTYYLAKSEITGFSYELGFEYRILVKATKLANPPMDSGDTEFELIKVISKTKVN
;
A
#
# COMPACT_ATOMS: atom_id res chain seq x y z
N MET A 1 46.74 -34.76 -13.49
CA MET A 1 45.30 -35.11 -13.41
C MET A 1 44.59 -34.48 -12.22
N ASN A 2 45.18 -34.48 -11.01
CA ASN A 2 44.50 -33.99 -9.79
C ASN A 2 44.33 -32.47 -9.68
N TYR A 3 45.21 -31.66 -10.31
CA TYR A 3 45.12 -30.20 -10.26
C TYR A 3 44.02 -29.63 -11.15
N ILE A 4 43.77 -30.23 -12.31
CA ILE A 4 42.70 -29.82 -13.24
C ILE A 4 41.32 -30.14 -12.64
N VAL A 5 41.18 -31.29 -11.97
CA VAL A 5 39.95 -31.66 -11.23
C VAL A 5 39.73 -30.73 -10.03
N LYS A 6 40.79 -30.34 -9.31
CA LYS A 6 40.71 -29.34 -8.24
C LYS A 6 40.38 -27.93 -8.76
N LEU A 7 40.91 -27.53 -9.91
CA LEU A 7 40.65 -26.23 -10.54
C LEU A 7 39.21 -26.14 -11.09
N LEU A 8 38.71 -27.21 -11.71
CA LEU A 8 37.31 -27.33 -12.16
C LEU A 8 36.33 -27.41 -10.98
N SER A 9 36.72 -28.08 -9.88
CA SER A 9 35.94 -28.12 -8.65
C SER A 9 35.88 -26.76 -7.93
N LEU A 10 36.94 -25.95 -7.99
CA LEU A 10 36.92 -24.57 -7.47
C LEU A 10 36.05 -23.65 -8.34
N LEU A 11 36.10 -23.79 -9.66
CA LEU A 11 35.32 -22.95 -10.59
C LEU A 11 33.82 -23.25 -10.53
N GLY A 12 33.44 -24.51 -10.29
CA GLY A 12 32.04 -24.91 -10.07
C GLY A 12 31.42 -24.31 -8.80
N MET A 13 32.21 -24.07 -7.75
CA MET A 13 31.72 -23.54 -6.48
C MET A 13 31.49 -22.02 -6.51
N VAL A 14 32.11 -21.30 -7.45
CA VAL A 14 31.94 -19.85 -7.65
C VAL A 14 30.68 -19.50 -8.46
N LEU A 15 30.21 -20.40 -9.33
CA LEU A 15 29.04 -20.16 -10.19
C LEU A 15 27.68 -20.37 -9.50
N LEU A 16 27.65 -20.90 -8.27
CA LEU A 16 26.43 -21.14 -7.49
C LEU A 16 25.99 -19.95 -6.61
N SER A 17 26.74 -18.84 -6.58
CA SER A 17 26.46 -17.68 -5.71
C SER A 17 25.58 -16.59 -6.36
N MET A 18 25.26 -16.66 -7.65
CA MET A 18 24.28 -15.76 -8.29
C MET A 18 22.83 -16.22 -8.09
N ALA A 19 22.53 -16.85 -6.95
CA ALA A 19 21.17 -17.18 -6.57
C ALA A 19 20.41 -15.89 -6.18
N CYS A 20 19.71 -15.33 -7.17
CA CYS A 20 18.53 -14.46 -7.03
C CYS A 20 18.72 -13.17 -6.18
N MET A 21 19.23 -12.11 -6.80
CA MET A 21 18.84 -10.76 -6.37
C MET A 21 17.43 -10.51 -6.88
N LYS A 22 16.42 -10.65 -6.01
CA LYS A 22 15.07 -10.20 -6.35
C LYS A 22 15.09 -8.68 -6.30
N GLU A 23 15.01 -8.03 -7.46
CA GLU A 23 14.86 -6.59 -7.53
C GLU A 23 13.49 -6.24 -6.92
N GLU A 24 13.49 -5.74 -5.70
CA GLU A 24 12.26 -5.30 -5.04
C GLU A 24 11.88 -3.94 -5.60
N ARG A 25 10.77 -3.91 -6.36
CA ARG A 25 10.24 -2.71 -6.99
C ARG A 25 8.85 -2.41 -6.47
N ASP A 26 8.53 -1.12 -6.44
CA ASP A 26 7.21 -0.66 -6.06
C ASP A 26 6.15 -1.21 -7.03
N VAL A 27 5.00 -1.58 -6.47
CA VAL A 27 3.88 -2.12 -7.24
C VAL A 27 2.75 -1.11 -7.27
N VAL A 28 2.51 -0.53 -8.45
CA VAL A 28 1.45 0.46 -8.68
C VAL A 28 0.18 -0.22 -9.14
N ARG A 29 -0.95 0.17 -8.53
CA ARG A 29 -2.30 -0.29 -8.90
C ARG A 29 -3.26 0.90 -8.95
N HIS A 30 -4.24 0.83 -9.84
CA HIS A 30 -5.35 1.77 -9.84
C HIS A 30 -6.51 1.13 -9.10
N VAL A 31 -6.91 1.75 -7.98
CA VAL A 31 -7.89 1.17 -7.07
C VAL A 31 -9.07 2.12 -6.94
N GLU A 32 -10.26 1.57 -7.08
CA GLU A 32 -11.49 2.30 -6.82
C GLU A 32 -11.90 2.08 -5.37
N MET A 33 -12.04 3.18 -4.64
CA MET A 33 -12.34 3.19 -3.22
C MET A 33 -13.65 3.91 -2.95
N ILE A 34 -14.38 3.42 -1.96
CA ILE A 34 -15.55 4.06 -1.38
C ILE A 34 -15.13 4.65 -0.04
N VAL A 35 -15.29 5.95 0.15
CA VAL A 35 -15.01 6.66 1.40
C VAL A 35 -16.34 6.99 2.05
N ALA A 36 -16.57 6.48 3.26
CA ALA A 36 -17.84 6.66 3.97
C ALA A 36 -18.08 8.13 4.37
N SER A 37 -19.35 8.48 4.58
CA SER A 37 -19.80 9.84 4.92
C SER A 37 -19.56 10.29 6.37
N LYS A 38 -18.90 9.46 7.16
CA LYS A 38 -18.60 9.72 8.57
C LYS A 38 -17.18 9.30 8.89
N TYR A 39 -16.65 9.89 9.95
CA TYR A 39 -15.42 9.40 10.52
C TYR A 39 -15.65 8.23 11.47
N THR A 40 -14.55 7.57 11.83
CA THR A 40 -14.46 6.65 12.96
C THR A 40 -13.25 6.99 13.83
N THR A 41 -13.15 6.34 14.99
CA THR A 41 -11.94 6.36 15.80
C THR A 41 -11.02 5.22 15.36
N CYS A 42 -9.78 5.52 14.99
CA CYS A 42 -8.74 4.51 14.78
C CYS A 42 -8.16 4.05 16.11
N GLU A 43 -7.89 2.75 16.22
CA GLU A 43 -7.14 2.17 17.33
C GLU A 43 -5.83 1.57 16.80
N PRO A 44 -4.77 2.37 16.65
CA PRO A 44 -3.48 1.84 16.24
C PRO A 44 -2.92 0.90 17.32
N SER A 45 -2.09 -0.06 16.93
CA SER A 45 -1.50 -1.05 17.83
C SER A 45 -0.66 -0.44 18.97
N TYR A 46 -0.23 0.81 18.82
CA TYR A 46 0.54 1.58 19.81
C TYR A 46 -0.33 2.25 20.89
N GLY A 47 -1.65 2.00 20.90
CA GLY A 47 -2.55 2.24 22.03
C GLY A 47 -3.20 3.64 22.12
N VAL A 48 -2.74 4.61 21.33
CA VAL A 48 -3.33 5.96 21.31
C VAL A 48 -4.45 6.01 20.30
N LYS A 49 -5.70 6.12 20.76
CA LYS A 49 -6.85 6.28 19.87
C LYS A 49 -6.75 7.58 19.09
N VAL A 50 -6.86 7.51 17.77
CA VAL A 50 -6.83 8.69 16.90
C VAL A 50 -8.26 8.98 16.44
N PRO A 51 -8.84 10.14 16.78
CA PRO A 51 -10.16 10.50 16.31
C PRO A 51 -10.12 10.82 14.82
N ASP A 52 -11.31 10.79 14.21
CA ASP A 52 -11.57 11.28 12.86
C ASP A 52 -10.86 10.59 11.69
N CYS A 53 -10.74 9.26 11.71
CA CYS A 53 -10.25 8.49 10.58
C CYS A 53 -11.29 8.34 9.47
N LEU A 54 -10.81 8.32 8.23
CA LEU A 54 -11.58 7.95 7.05
C LEU A 54 -11.84 6.44 7.07
N ILE A 55 -13.08 6.05 6.74
CA ILE A 55 -13.47 4.65 6.54
C ILE A 55 -13.46 4.42 5.04
N VAL A 56 -12.56 3.54 4.57
CA VAL A 56 -12.33 3.33 3.15
C VAL A 56 -12.48 1.85 2.80
N THR A 57 -13.23 1.56 1.74
CA THR A 57 -13.48 0.20 1.26
C THR A 57 -13.10 0.09 -0.21
N GLU A 58 -12.35 -0.94 -0.60
CA GLU A 58 -12.09 -1.22 -2.02
C GLU A 58 -13.35 -1.75 -2.72
N ALA A 59 -13.77 -1.09 -3.79
CA ALA A 59 -15.02 -1.43 -4.49
C ALA A 59 -15.00 -2.82 -5.15
N LYS A 60 -13.81 -3.34 -5.51
CA LYS A 60 -13.66 -4.59 -6.28
C LYS A 60 -13.07 -5.75 -5.48
N ASN A 61 -12.57 -5.52 -4.27
CA ASN A 61 -11.70 -6.48 -3.58
C ASN A 61 -12.27 -6.84 -2.20
N ASN A 62 -13.18 -7.81 -2.19
CA ASN A 62 -13.76 -8.45 -1.00
C ASN A 62 -14.35 -7.50 0.08
N ASN A 63 -14.67 -6.25 -0.24
CA ASN A 63 -15.12 -5.24 0.72
C ASN A 63 -14.20 -5.07 1.94
N ASN A 64 -12.89 -5.29 1.76
CA ASN A 64 -11.93 -5.01 2.83
C ASN A 64 -11.99 -3.53 3.17
N THR A 65 -12.35 -3.25 4.43
CA THR A 65 -12.46 -1.90 4.96
C THR A 65 -11.24 -1.60 5.81
N TYR A 66 -10.59 -0.48 5.54
CA TYR A 66 -9.44 0.03 6.29
C TYR A 66 -9.70 1.46 6.74
N TYR A 67 -8.91 1.88 7.72
CA TYR A 67 -9.02 3.18 8.35
C TYR A 67 -7.78 4.00 8.05
N LEU A 68 -7.97 5.14 7.39
CA LEU A 68 -6.88 6.02 6.97
C LEU A 68 -6.98 7.35 7.71
N ALA A 69 -5.83 7.99 7.97
CA ALA A 69 -5.84 9.38 8.40
C ALA A 69 -6.42 10.29 7.30
N LYS A 70 -6.92 11.48 7.67
CA LYS A 70 -7.51 12.43 6.71
C LYS A 70 -6.53 12.85 5.60
N SER A 71 -5.24 12.87 5.92
CA SER A 71 -4.15 13.26 5.02
C SER A 71 -3.51 12.10 4.27
N GLU A 72 -3.96 10.86 4.49
CA GLU A 72 -3.29 9.67 3.94
C GLU A 72 -3.45 9.55 2.41
N ILE A 73 -4.50 10.15 1.86
CA ILE A 73 -4.77 10.17 0.42
C ILE A 73 -4.35 11.53 -0.12
N THR A 74 -3.19 11.58 -0.77
CA THR A 74 -2.64 12.80 -1.35
C THR A 74 -3.61 13.37 -2.39
N GLY A 75 -3.90 14.67 -2.29
CA GLY A 75 -4.80 15.38 -3.20
C GLY A 75 -6.30 15.18 -2.95
N PHE A 76 -6.68 14.38 -1.95
CA PHE A 76 -8.09 14.20 -1.57
C PHE A 76 -8.47 15.13 -0.42
N SER A 77 -9.53 15.91 -0.62
CA SER A 77 -10.14 16.76 0.41
C SER A 77 -11.49 16.18 0.80
N TYR A 78 -11.55 15.58 1.98
CA TYR A 78 -12.77 14.98 2.51
C TYR A 78 -13.65 16.02 3.19
N GLU A 79 -14.96 15.93 2.94
CA GLU A 79 -15.99 16.71 3.64
C GLU A 79 -16.95 15.77 4.36
N LEU A 80 -17.20 16.04 5.65
CA LEU A 80 -18.11 15.25 6.48
C LEU A 80 -19.54 15.29 5.91
N GLY A 81 -20.24 14.15 5.95
CA GLY A 81 -21.59 14.01 5.45
C GLY A 81 -21.68 13.64 3.97
N PHE A 82 -20.54 13.42 3.29
CA PHE A 82 -20.50 12.97 1.90
C PHE A 82 -19.87 11.60 1.77
N GLU A 83 -20.54 10.69 1.08
CA GLU A 83 -19.91 9.46 0.59
C GLU A 83 -19.22 9.76 -0.74
N TYR A 84 -18.01 9.24 -0.89
CA TYR A 84 -17.23 9.39 -2.11
C TYR A 84 -16.96 8.04 -2.75
N ARG A 85 -16.98 8.01 -4.08
CA ARG A 85 -16.31 6.99 -4.88
C ARG A 85 -15.13 7.67 -5.56
N ILE A 86 -13.92 7.19 -5.32
CA ILE A 86 -12.70 7.78 -5.83
C ILE A 86 -11.85 6.74 -6.54
N LEU A 87 -11.11 7.18 -7.55
CA LEU A 87 -10.05 6.39 -8.15
C LEU A 87 -8.71 6.92 -7.62
N VAL A 88 -7.90 6.03 -7.06
CA VAL A 88 -6.57 6.36 -6.55
C VAL A 88 -5.50 5.53 -7.23
N LYS A 89 -4.29 6.08 -7.27
CA LYS A 89 -3.05 5.34 -7.51
C LYS A 89 -2.57 4.83 -6.15
N ALA A 90 -2.58 3.51 -5.98
CA ALA A 90 -2.04 2.85 -4.81
C ALA A 90 -0.66 2.30 -5.14
N THR A 91 0.38 2.81 -4.50
CA THR A 91 1.77 2.39 -4.70
C THR A 91 2.21 1.59 -3.49
N LYS A 92 2.29 0.26 -3.63
CA LYS A 92 2.89 -0.60 -2.61
C LYS A 92 4.40 -0.43 -2.67
N LEU A 93 4.98 0.13 -1.62
CA LEU A 93 6.42 0.38 -1.54
C LEU A 93 7.16 -0.94 -1.34
N ALA A 94 8.23 -1.15 -2.10
CA ALA A 94 9.16 -2.25 -1.89
C ALA A 94 9.89 -2.10 -0.56
N ASN A 95 10.33 -0.87 -0.26
CA ASN A 95 11.05 -0.52 0.95
C ASN A 95 10.27 0.54 1.74
N PRO A 96 9.21 0.15 2.46
CA PRO A 96 8.41 1.10 3.19
C PRO A 96 9.18 1.70 4.38
N PRO A 97 8.89 2.96 4.76
CA PRO A 97 9.41 3.54 5.98
C PRO A 97 8.96 2.73 7.21
N MET A 98 9.78 2.71 8.25
CA MET A 98 9.54 1.89 9.45
C MET A 98 8.36 2.39 10.30
N ASP A 99 8.01 3.66 10.17
CA ASP A 99 7.05 4.40 10.98
C ASP A 99 5.75 4.77 10.23
N SER A 100 5.59 4.33 8.98
CA SER A 100 4.39 4.60 8.18
C SER A 100 3.89 3.35 7.46
N GLY A 101 2.73 3.48 6.83
CA GLY A 101 2.14 2.45 6.00
C GLY A 101 3.05 2.05 4.83
N ASP A 102 2.83 0.84 4.33
CA ASP A 102 3.59 0.30 3.19
C ASP A 102 2.98 0.63 1.82
N THR A 103 1.92 1.42 1.80
CA THR A 103 1.17 1.78 0.60
C THR A 103 0.86 3.26 0.60
N GLU A 104 1.29 3.96 -0.43
CA GLU A 104 0.95 5.37 -0.65
C GLU A 104 -0.29 5.49 -1.54
N PHE A 105 -1.19 6.42 -1.21
CA PHE A 105 -2.41 6.68 -1.96
C PHE A 105 -2.40 8.09 -2.53
N GLU A 106 -2.58 8.21 -3.84
CA GLU A 106 -2.69 9.49 -4.55
C GLU A 106 -4.03 9.54 -5.31
N LEU A 107 -4.80 10.60 -5.10
CA LEU A 107 -6.06 10.79 -5.80
C LEU A 107 -5.81 11.02 -7.29
N ILE A 108 -6.43 10.20 -8.13
CA ILE A 108 -6.47 10.42 -9.58
C ILE A 108 -7.72 11.23 -9.93
N LYS A 109 -8.89 10.79 -9.44
CA LYS A 109 -10.16 11.50 -9.66
C LYS A 109 -11.23 11.11 -8.65
N VAL A 110 -12.15 12.04 -8.42
CA VAL A 110 -13.43 11.76 -7.76
C VAL A 110 -14.41 11.25 -8.82
N ILE A 111 -14.93 10.04 -8.64
CA ILE A 111 -15.93 9.41 -9.52
C ILE A 111 -17.33 9.89 -9.14
N SER A 112 -17.64 9.93 -7.84
CA SER A 112 -18.88 10.49 -7.32
C SER A 112 -18.70 11.08 -5.92
N LYS A 113 -19.53 12.08 -5.60
CA LYS A 113 -19.67 12.69 -4.27
C LYS A 113 -21.16 12.82 -4.00
N THR A 114 -21.65 12.13 -2.98
CA THR A 114 -23.08 12.07 -2.66
C THR A 114 -23.31 12.48 -1.23
N LYS A 115 -24.16 13.49 -1.00
CA LYS A 115 -24.54 13.89 0.36
C LYS A 115 -25.41 12.81 0.97
N VAL A 116 -25.04 12.36 2.17
CA VAL A 116 -25.83 11.43 2.98
C VAL A 116 -26.59 12.25 4.01
N ASN A 117 -27.92 12.21 3.94
CA ASN A 117 -28.82 12.86 4.90
C ASN A 117 -29.14 11.92 6.06
#